data_AF-A0AAD7F5H4-F1
#
_entry.id   AF-A0AAD7F5H4-F1
#
_cell.length_a   1.000
_cell.length_b   1.000
_cell.length_c   1.000
_cell.angle_alpha   90.00
_cell.angle_beta   90.00
_cell.angle_gamma   90.00
#
_symmetry.space_group_name_H-M   'P 1'
#
loop_
_entity.id
_entity.type
_entity.pdbx_description
1 polymer ?
#
loop_
_entity_poly.entity_id
_entity_poly.type
_entity_poly.pdbx_seq_one_letter_code
_entity_poly.pdbx_strand_id
1 'polypeptide(L)'
;MSTLAQVQVISTTELLEHILAELPLRDLLVSVPLVSKTWRAVTFSPTLQHVLFFDTLVPAFASSERIQNPLLVELFPPFFAFRPGENNAAAWPGNTDSLTAMPWARSPEAFKRAEASWRRMLVAQPPVQSVVIKQTSYGPAGASDRQGVLNDVALRMGALYDLTVSLIDDDSMFFRIEWSNANSNTGAGLKEGDLTLFVTCSTGCMDEFEPLDARFLSDGAGHVEVDFGEWNTQMWD
;
A
#
# COMPACT_ATOMS: atom_id res chain seq x y z
N MET A 1 30.74 -23.70 -22.08
CA MET A 1 30.36 -23.52 -23.50
C MET A 1 28.84 -23.48 -23.55
N SER A 2 28.25 -22.30 -23.73
CA SER A 2 26.80 -22.19 -23.90
C SER A 2 26.43 -22.72 -25.29
N THR A 3 25.43 -23.58 -25.39
CA THR A 3 25.05 -24.22 -26.67
C THR A 3 24.36 -23.19 -27.58
N LEU A 4 24.43 -23.36 -28.90
CA LEU A 4 23.75 -22.48 -29.87
C LEU A 4 22.25 -22.30 -29.53
N ALA A 5 21.61 -23.36 -29.03
CA ALA A 5 20.23 -23.33 -28.57
C ALA A 5 20.01 -22.38 -27.38
N GLN A 6 20.93 -22.34 -26.40
CA GLN A 6 20.85 -21.41 -25.27
C GLN A 6 20.95 -19.96 -25.73
N VAL A 7 21.91 -19.65 -26.62
CA VAL A 7 22.06 -18.29 -27.16
C VAL A 7 20.81 -17.86 -27.91
N GLN A 8 20.21 -18.77 -28.68
CA GLN A 8 18.99 -18.48 -29.45
C GLN A 8 17.79 -18.22 -28.54
N VAL A 9 17.61 -18.98 -27.46
CA VAL A 9 16.54 -18.76 -26.48
C VAL A 9 16.66 -17.39 -25.81
N ILE A 10 17.87 -17.01 -25.38
CA ILE A 10 18.12 -15.72 -24.70
C ILE A 10 18.02 -14.52 -25.67
N SER A 11 18.13 -14.78 -26.98
CA SER A 11 18.01 -13.76 -28.03
C SER A 11 16.55 -13.50 -28.45
N THR A 12 15.64 -14.41 -28.14
CA THR A 12 14.20 -14.26 -28.41
C THR A 12 13.53 -13.56 -27.23
N THR A 13 12.99 -12.36 -27.46
CA THR A 13 12.42 -11.49 -26.42
C THR A 13 11.32 -12.19 -25.61
N GLU A 14 10.42 -12.91 -26.28
CA GLU A 14 9.27 -13.57 -25.67
C GLU A 14 9.70 -14.72 -24.76
N LEU A 15 10.70 -15.50 -25.17
CA LEU A 15 11.25 -16.58 -24.34
C LEU A 15 12.02 -16.03 -23.15
N LEU A 16 12.80 -14.97 -23.37
CA LEU A 16 13.50 -14.28 -22.29
C LEU A 16 12.51 -13.72 -21.26
N GLU A 17 11.42 -13.11 -21.71
CA GLU A 17 10.35 -12.59 -20.85
C GLU A 17 9.74 -13.67 -19.94
N HIS A 18 9.40 -14.83 -20.50
CA HIS A 18 8.88 -15.96 -19.72
C HIS A 18 9.90 -16.49 -18.71
N ILE A 19 11.19 -16.58 -19.08
CA ILE A 19 12.23 -17.02 -18.15
C ILE A 19 12.41 -16.01 -17.01
N LEU A 20 12.40 -14.72 -17.32
CA LEU A 20 12.53 -13.66 -16.33
C LEU A 20 11.32 -13.60 -15.40
N ALA A 21 10.12 -13.91 -15.88
CA ALA A 21 8.91 -13.93 -15.05
C ALA A 21 8.95 -14.94 -13.89
N GLU A 22 9.78 -15.98 -14.00
CA GLU A 22 9.97 -17.01 -12.96
C GLU A 22 11.01 -16.58 -11.88
N LEU A 23 11.68 -15.44 -12.05
CA LEU A 23 12.69 -14.97 -11.10
C LEU A 23 12.07 -14.18 -9.93
N PRO A 24 12.76 -14.12 -8.76
CA PRO A 24 12.34 -13.26 -7.65
C PRO A 24 12.26 -11.79 -8.06
N LEU A 25 11.24 -11.06 -7.56
CA LEU A 25 11.02 -9.64 -7.88
C LEU A 25 12.26 -8.76 -7.64
N ARG A 26 13.02 -9.04 -6.57
CA ARG A 26 14.24 -8.30 -6.24
C ARG A 26 15.28 -8.42 -7.36
N ASP A 27 15.46 -9.61 -7.93
CA ASP A 27 16.41 -9.84 -9.02
C ASP A 27 15.96 -9.18 -10.31
N LEU A 28 14.65 -9.16 -10.57
CA LEU A 28 14.08 -8.46 -11.72
C LEU A 28 14.29 -6.94 -11.66
N LEU A 29 14.27 -6.34 -10.47
CA LEU A 29 14.48 -4.91 -10.28
C LEU A 29 15.96 -4.49 -10.27
N VAL A 30 16.84 -5.34 -9.72
CA VAL A 30 18.24 -4.96 -9.44
C VAL A 30 19.22 -5.66 -10.36
N SER A 31 19.11 -6.98 -10.51
CA SER A 31 20.13 -7.81 -11.17
C SER A 31 19.93 -7.84 -12.69
N VAL A 32 18.71 -8.08 -13.15
CA VAL A 32 18.35 -8.25 -14.57
C VAL A 32 18.68 -7.02 -15.42
N PRO A 33 18.39 -5.77 -15.02
CA PRO A 33 18.71 -4.57 -15.81
C PRO A 33 20.21 -4.30 -15.98
N LEU A 34 21.05 -4.93 -15.15
CA LEU A 34 22.51 -4.75 -15.18
C LEU A 34 23.21 -5.72 -16.12
N VAL A 35 22.54 -6.80 -16.55
CA VAL A 35 23.14 -7.83 -17.42
C VAL A 35 23.39 -7.29 -18.83
N SER A 36 22.38 -6.65 -19.44
CA SER A 36 22.50 -6.07 -20.78
C SER A 36 21.40 -5.04 -21.06
N LYS A 37 21.60 -4.23 -22.11
CA LYS A 37 20.57 -3.28 -22.58
C LYS A 37 19.30 -3.99 -23.05
N THR A 38 19.42 -5.17 -23.66
CA THR A 38 18.27 -5.98 -24.11
C THR A 38 17.47 -6.47 -22.92
N TRP A 39 18.13 -7.02 -21.89
CA TRP A 39 17.47 -7.50 -20.67
C TRP A 39 16.76 -6.36 -19.93
N ARG A 40 17.40 -5.21 -19.85
CA ARG A 40 16.77 -3.98 -19.32
C ARG A 40 15.56 -3.52 -20.15
N ALA A 41 15.59 -3.69 -21.47
CA ALA A 41 14.42 -3.35 -22.30
C ALA A 41 13.26 -4.32 -22.01
N VAL A 42 13.54 -5.61 -21.85
CA VAL A 42 12.51 -6.63 -21.54
C VAL A 42 11.84 -6.37 -20.20
N THR A 43 12.53 -5.84 -19.19
CA THR A 43 11.86 -5.53 -17.90
C THR A 43 10.72 -4.51 -18.00
N PHE A 44 10.65 -3.73 -19.09
CA PHE A 44 9.53 -2.82 -19.36
C PHE A 44 8.41 -3.45 -20.20
N SER A 45 8.47 -4.76 -20.48
CA SER A 45 7.38 -5.46 -21.14
C SER A 45 6.12 -5.43 -20.27
N PRO A 46 4.92 -5.43 -20.87
CA PRO A 46 3.68 -5.40 -20.10
C PRO A 46 3.59 -6.55 -19.09
N THR A 47 3.94 -7.79 -19.48
CA THR A 47 3.85 -8.96 -18.59
C THR A 47 4.75 -8.82 -17.37
N LEU A 48 6.00 -8.38 -17.56
CA LEU A 48 6.92 -8.17 -16.44
C LEU A 48 6.53 -6.96 -15.59
N GLN A 49 6.02 -5.89 -16.19
CA GLN A 49 5.47 -4.77 -15.43
C GLN A 49 4.28 -5.20 -14.57
N HIS A 50 3.47 -6.15 -15.03
CA HIS A 50 2.42 -6.76 -14.21
C HIS A 50 3.00 -7.61 -13.08
N VAL A 51 3.94 -8.53 -13.36
CA VAL A 51 4.62 -9.35 -12.32
C VAL A 51 5.34 -8.49 -11.29
N LEU A 52 5.88 -7.34 -11.70
CA LEU A 52 6.54 -6.35 -10.83
C LEU A 52 5.56 -5.41 -10.12
N PHE A 53 4.25 -5.62 -10.24
CA PHE A 53 3.22 -4.79 -9.64
C PHE A 53 3.25 -3.32 -10.11
N PHE A 54 3.75 -3.00 -11.30
CA PHE A 54 3.71 -1.62 -11.84
C PHE A 54 2.48 -1.31 -12.69
N ASP A 55 1.92 -2.34 -13.33
CA ASP A 55 0.83 -2.22 -14.30
C ASP A 55 -0.42 -3.01 -13.90
N THR A 56 -1.56 -2.50 -14.35
CA THR A 56 -2.91 -2.98 -14.04
C THR A 56 -3.47 -3.85 -15.16
N LEU A 57 -2.63 -4.63 -15.85
CA LEU A 57 -3.01 -5.40 -17.05
C LEU A 57 -4.23 -6.33 -16.88
N VAL A 58 -4.60 -6.64 -15.65
CA VAL A 58 -5.78 -7.42 -15.33
C VAL A 58 -6.85 -6.48 -14.75
N PRO A 59 -8.01 -6.33 -15.41
CA PRO A 59 -9.17 -5.69 -14.80
C PRO A 59 -9.48 -6.38 -13.47
N ALA A 60 -9.86 -5.60 -12.45
CA ALA A 60 -10.08 -6.02 -11.06
C ALA A 60 -11.04 -7.22 -10.85
N PHE A 61 -11.64 -7.74 -11.93
CA PHE A 61 -12.70 -8.75 -11.95
C PHE A 61 -12.23 -10.18 -12.21
N ALA A 62 -10.94 -10.43 -12.50
CA ALA A 62 -10.49 -11.75 -12.98
C ALA A 62 -10.00 -12.72 -11.88
N SER A 63 -9.69 -12.24 -10.68
CA SER A 63 -9.22 -13.08 -9.56
C SER A 63 -10.01 -12.76 -8.30
N SER A 64 -10.57 -13.79 -7.66
CA SER A 64 -11.23 -13.66 -6.35
C SER A 64 -10.23 -13.52 -5.19
N GLU A 65 -8.97 -13.89 -5.42
CA GLU A 65 -7.92 -13.84 -4.40
C GLU A 65 -6.95 -12.70 -4.69
N ARG A 66 -6.83 -11.79 -3.72
CA ARG A 66 -5.94 -10.64 -3.77
C ARG A 66 -4.56 -11.05 -3.28
N ILE A 67 -3.56 -10.94 -4.15
CA ILE A 67 -2.16 -11.20 -3.84
C ILE A 67 -1.50 -9.89 -3.44
N GLN A 68 -1.01 -9.80 -2.20
CA GLN A 68 -0.22 -8.68 -1.73
C GLN A 68 1.17 -8.69 -2.38
N ASN A 69 1.73 -7.51 -2.62
CA ASN A 69 3.06 -7.39 -3.22
C ASN A 69 4.15 -7.91 -2.26
N PRO A 70 4.81 -9.04 -2.55
CA PRO A 70 5.72 -9.70 -1.60
C PRO A 70 6.94 -8.83 -1.26
N LEU A 71 7.39 -7.99 -2.19
CA LEU A 71 8.49 -7.07 -1.94
C LEU A 71 8.08 -5.95 -0.96
N LEU A 72 6.84 -5.47 -1.06
CA LEU A 72 6.33 -4.47 -0.12
C LEU A 72 6.03 -5.06 1.26
N VAL A 73 5.57 -6.31 1.33
CA VAL A 73 5.40 -7.04 2.60
C VAL A 73 6.72 -7.13 3.37
N GLU A 74 7.84 -7.38 2.67
CA GLU A 74 9.18 -7.41 3.27
C GLU A 74 9.66 -6.01 3.71
N LEU A 75 9.40 -4.98 2.89
CA LEU A 75 9.93 -3.62 3.12
C LEU A 75 9.10 -2.75 4.06
N PHE A 76 7.79 -3.02 4.16
CA PHE A 76 6.84 -2.25 4.97
C PHE A 76 6.01 -3.16 5.90
N PRO A 77 6.63 -3.95 6.80
CA PRO A 77 5.88 -4.89 7.64
C PRO A 77 4.64 -4.30 8.34
N PRO A 78 4.67 -3.05 8.89
CA PRO A 78 3.49 -2.47 9.55
C PRO A 78 2.24 -2.33 8.66
N PHE A 79 2.41 -2.19 7.35
CA PHE A 79 1.31 -2.02 6.39
C PHE A 79 0.66 -3.34 5.98
N PHE A 80 1.32 -4.48 6.24
CA PHE A 80 0.84 -5.80 5.82
C PHE A 80 0.63 -6.78 6.98
N ALA A 81 1.14 -6.45 8.18
CA ALA A 81 1.01 -7.26 9.38
C ALA A 81 -0.37 -7.08 10.07
N PHE A 82 -1.46 -7.50 9.42
CA PHE A 82 -2.78 -7.50 10.05
C PHE A 82 -2.94 -8.69 11.01
N ARG A 83 -3.50 -8.42 12.20
CA ARG A 83 -3.94 -9.45 13.14
C ARG A 83 -5.46 -9.33 13.35
N PRO A 84 -6.27 -10.28 12.84
CA PRO A 84 -7.71 -10.24 13.06
C PRO A 84 -8.04 -10.35 14.55
N GLY A 85 -9.00 -9.55 15.01
CA GLY A 85 -9.50 -9.57 16.39
C GLY A 85 -8.67 -8.77 17.42
N GLU A 86 -7.61 -8.08 17.00
CA GLU A 86 -6.82 -7.21 17.88
C GLU A 86 -7.51 -5.85 18.07
N ASN A 87 -8.24 -5.70 19.18
CA ASN A 87 -8.96 -4.47 19.50
C ASN A 87 -8.11 -3.47 20.30
N ASN A 88 -6.95 -3.90 20.82
CA ASN A 88 -6.05 -3.02 21.54
C ASN A 88 -5.17 -2.23 20.55
N ALA A 89 -5.37 -0.92 20.48
CA ALA A 89 -4.56 -0.02 19.64
C ALA A 89 -3.05 -0.12 19.92
N ALA A 90 -2.65 -0.31 21.18
CA ALA A 90 -1.24 -0.43 21.55
C ALA A 90 -0.57 -1.72 21.01
N ALA A 91 -1.37 -2.70 20.57
CA ALA A 91 -0.89 -3.92 19.93
C ALA A 91 -0.93 -3.85 18.39
N TRP A 92 -1.35 -2.71 17.82
CA TRP A 92 -1.34 -2.50 16.38
C TRP A 92 0.09 -2.44 15.85
N PRO A 93 0.32 -2.89 14.61
CA PRO A 93 1.66 -3.05 14.06
C PRO A 93 2.33 -1.71 13.71
N GLY A 94 1.55 -0.65 13.53
CA GLY A 94 2.02 0.63 13.04
C GLY A 94 1.88 1.75 14.06
N ASN A 95 2.96 2.53 14.23
CA ASN A 95 3.05 3.80 14.94
C ASN A 95 4.30 4.54 14.43
N THR A 96 4.61 5.72 14.99
CA THR A 96 5.79 6.51 14.58
C THR A 96 7.10 5.72 14.73
N ASP A 97 7.28 4.98 15.83
CA ASP A 97 8.46 4.14 16.05
C ASP A 97 8.61 3.05 14.97
N SER A 98 7.52 2.37 14.61
CA SER A 98 7.51 1.35 13.56
C SER A 98 7.86 1.92 12.18
N LEU A 99 7.48 3.18 11.89
CA LEU A 99 7.85 3.86 10.64
C LEU A 99 9.35 4.20 10.61
N THR A 100 9.94 4.56 11.75
CA THR A 100 11.38 4.88 11.85
C THR A 100 12.26 3.64 11.98
N ALA A 101 11.73 2.50 12.43
CA ALA A 101 12.44 1.23 12.59
C ALA A 101 12.48 0.34 11.33
N MET A 102 11.95 0.80 10.19
CA MET A 102 11.85 -0.01 8.98
C MET A 102 13.22 -0.45 8.41
N PRO A 103 13.28 -1.55 7.61
CA PRO A 103 14.54 -2.08 7.09
C PRO A 103 15.41 -1.07 6.32
N TRP A 104 14.76 -0.10 5.68
CA TRP A 104 15.41 0.96 4.91
C TRP A 104 15.80 2.20 5.74
N ALA A 105 15.54 2.21 7.04
CA ALA A 105 15.93 3.30 7.96
C ALA A 105 17.45 3.55 8.00
N ARG A 106 18.27 2.60 7.53
CA ARG A 106 19.72 2.77 7.34
C ARG A 106 20.07 3.70 6.18
N SER A 107 19.12 4.01 5.30
CA SER A 107 19.31 4.87 4.12
C SER A 107 18.02 5.64 3.79
N PRO A 108 17.55 6.51 4.70
CA PRO A 108 16.26 7.18 4.57
C PRO A 108 16.21 8.09 3.34
N GLU A 109 17.32 8.75 3.00
CA GLU A 109 17.42 9.63 1.82
C GLU A 109 17.30 8.90 0.48
N ALA A 110 17.73 7.63 0.41
CA ALA A 110 17.56 6.84 -0.80
C ALA A 110 16.14 6.32 -0.93
N PHE A 111 15.50 6.03 0.21
CA PHE A 111 14.16 5.47 0.25
C PHE A 111 13.07 6.52 0.04
N LYS A 112 13.22 7.72 0.63
CA LYS A 112 12.24 8.81 0.56
C LYS A 112 12.14 9.49 -0.80
N ARG A 113 13.07 9.24 -1.73
CA ARG A 113 13.09 9.89 -3.07
C ARG A 113 11.77 9.69 -3.82
N ALA A 114 11.33 10.72 -4.52
CA ALA A 114 10.09 10.69 -5.29
C ALA A 114 10.12 9.64 -6.40
N GLU A 115 11.29 9.39 -6.98
CA GLU A 115 11.52 8.44 -8.06
C GLU A 115 11.76 6.98 -7.60
N ALA A 116 11.67 6.70 -6.30
CA ALA A 116 11.89 5.35 -5.80
C ALA A 116 10.87 4.36 -6.38
N SER A 117 11.34 3.23 -6.89
CA SER A 117 10.50 2.27 -7.63
C SER A 117 9.33 1.77 -6.80
N TRP A 118 9.53 1.52 -5.50
CA TRP A 118 8.47 1.06 -4.59
C TRP A 118 7.28 2.02 -4.53
N ARG A 119 7.48 3.34 -4.68
CA ARG A 119 6.39 4.33 -4.66
C ARG A 119 5.40 4.09 -5.79
N ARG A 120 5.89 3.58 -6.91
CA ARG A 120 5.11 3.29 -8.12
C ARG A 120 4.56 1.87 -8.13
N MET A 121 4.90 1.00 -7.19
CA MET A 121 4.37 -0.35 -7.16
C MET A 121 2.96 -0.37 -6.53
N LEU A 122 2.08 -1.16 -7.10
CA LEU A 122 0.78 -1.52 -6.55
C LEU A 122 0.98 -2.27 -5.25
N VAL A 123 0.11 -2.01 -4.28
CA VAL A 123 0.15 -2.69 -2.97
C VAL A 123 -0.29 -4.15 -3.07
N ALA A 124 -1.16 -4.45 -4.04
CA ALA A 124 -1.70 -5.78 -4.30
C ALA A 124 -2.22 -5.90 -5.73
N GLN A 125 -2.43 -7.13 -6.18
CA GLN A 125 -3.09 -7.49 -7.44
C GLN A 125 -4.20 -8.52 -7.18
N PRO A 126 -5.43 -8.34 -7.73
CA PRO A 126 -5.85 -7.22 -8.57
C PRO A 126 -5.76 -5.87 -7.83
N PRO A 127 -5.62 -4.73 -8.56
CA PRO A 127 -5.37 -3.44 -7.94
C PRO A 127 -6.52 -3.06 -7.01
N VAL A 128 -6.19 -2.69 -5.77
CA VAL A 128 -7.11 -2.05 -4.82
C VAL A 128 -7.68 -0.82 -5.51
N GLN A 129 -9.01 -0.68 -5.58
CA GLN A 129 -9.72 0.43 -6.21
C GLN A 129 -10.29 1.42 -5.19
N SER A 130 -10.56 0.95 -3.97
CA SER A 130 -11.13 1.77 -2.91
C SER A 130 -10.40 1.58 -1.58
N VAL A 131 -10.06 2.69 -0.94
CA VAL A 131 -9.49 2.73 0.41
C VAL A 131 -10.44 3.48 1.33
N VAL A 132 -10.87 2.81 2.37
CA VAL A 132 -11.63 3.43 3.46
C VAL A 132 -10.64 3.86 4.54
N ILE A 133 -10.73 5.12 4.97
CA ILE A 133 -9.92 5.67 6.04
C ILE A 133 -10.83 5.83 7.25
N LYS A 134 -10.47 5.25 8.39
CA LYS A 134 -11.20 5.41 9.65
C LYS A 134 -10.26 5.96 10.69
N GLN A 135 -10.60 7.10 11.26
CA GLN A 135 -9.85 7.74 12.31
C GLN A 135 -10.68 7.77 13.59
N THR A 136 -10.15 7.22 14.67
CA THR A 136 -10.78 7.26 15.99
C THR A 136 -9.92 8.08 16.94
N SER A 137 -10.54 9.00 17.67
CA SER A 137 -9.89 9.80 18.72
C SER A 137 -10.59 9.57 20.05
N TYR A 138 -9.83 9.60 21.15
CA TYR A 138 -10.36 9.41 22.50
C TYR A 138 -10.06 10.64 23.36
N GLY A 139 -11.10 11.26 23.88
CA GLY A 139 -11.00 12.42 24.77
C GLY A 139 -11.86 12.28 26.02
N PRO A 140 -11.84 13.28 26.90
CA PRO A 140 -12.68 13.31 28.12
C PRO A 140 -14.18 13.21 27.82
N ALA A 141 -14.61 13.66 26.64
CA ALA A 141 -16.00 13.60 26.17
C ALA A 141 -16.39 12.25 25.52
N GLY A 142 -15.49 11.27 25.49
CA GLY A 142 -15.70 9.97 24.85
C GLY A 142 -14.87 9.80 23.57
N ALA A 143 -15.29 8.86 22.72
CA ALA A 143 -14.64 8.59 21.44
C ALA A 143 -15.31 9.39 20.31
N SER A 144 -14.52 9.84 19.35
CA SER A 144 -15.00 10.46 18.11
C SER A 144 -14.41 9.75 16.90
N ASP A 145 -15.29 9.34 15.99
CA ASP A 145 -14.94 8.62 14.76
C ASP A 145 -15.12 9.52 13.52
N ARG A 146 -14.17 9.44 12.59
CA ARG A 146 -14.22 10.08 11.28
C ARG A 146 -13.93 9.05 10.20
N GLN A 147 -14.62 9.15 9.07
CA GLN A 147 -14.41 8.26 7.93
C GLN A 147 -14.29 9.03 6.62
N GLY A 148 -13.32 8.64 5.80
CA GLY A 148 -13.17 9.08 4.42
C GLY A 148 -13.09 7.88 3.47
N VAL A 149 -13.38 8.10 2.20
CA VAL A 149 -13.18 7.08 1.16
C VAL A 149 -12.39 7.67 0.00
N LEU A 150 -11.38 6.92 -0.42
CA LEU A 150 -10.57 7.14 -1.61
C LEU A 150 -11.00 6.10 -2.66
N ASN A 151 -11.61 6.53 -3.77
CA ASN A 151 -12.12 5.64 -4.84
C ASN A 151 -11.33 5.80 -6.15
N ASP A 152 -11.48 4.83 -7.04
CA ASP A 152 -10.96 4.81 -8.43
C ASP A 152 -9.43 4.96 -8.55
N VAL A 153 -8.70 4.55 -7.53
CA VAL A 153 -7.23 4.60 -7.54
C VAL A 153 -6.70 3.19 -7.48
N ALA A 154 -5.95 2.76 -8.51
CA ALA A 154 -5.08 1.60 -8.43
C ALA A 154 -3.99 1.87 -7.38
N LEU A 155 -4.26 1.50 -6.10
CA LEU A 155 -3.48 1.98 -4.96
C LEU A 155 -2.01 1.58 -5.07
N ARG A 156 -1.15 2.60 -5.12
CA ARG A 156 0.30 2.43 -5.10
C ARG A 156 0.85 2.69 -3.70
N MET A 157 1.96 2.05 -3.38
CA MET A 157 2.57 2.14 -2.05
C MET A 157 2.99 3.56 -1.69
N GLY A 158 3.42 4.37 -2.67
CA GLY A 158 3.78 5.78 -2.42
C GLY A 158 2.62 6.55 -1.81
N ALA A 159 1.45 6.49 -2.47
CA ALA A 159 0.24 7.16 -2.00
C ALA A 159 -0.22 6.63 -0.63
N LEU A 160 -0.19 5.31 -0.42
CA LEU A 160 -0.54 4.73 0.88
C LEU A 160 0.42 5.17 1.99
N TYR A 161 1.72 5.20 1.72
CA TYR A 161 2.73 5.64 2.68
C TYR A 161 2.56 7.12 3.03
N ASP A 162 2.43 7.98 2.01
CA ASP A 162 2.30 9.43 2.20
C ASP A 162 0.99 9.76 2.95
N LEU A 163 -0.11 9.08 2.63
CA LEU A 163 -1.39 9.18 3.35
C LEU A 163 -1.24 8.78 4.83
N THR A 164 -0.66 7.61 5.12
CA THR A 164 -0.48 7.15 6.50
C THR A 164 0.41 8.10 7.29
N VAL A 165 1.50 8.60 6.70
CA VAL A 165 2.40 9.56 7.36
C VAL A 165 1.68 10.89 7.61
N SER A 166 0.82 11.37 6.70
CA SER A 166 0.03 12.59 6.94
C SER A 166 -1.01 12.45 8.05
N LEU A 167 -1.43 11.21 8.35
CA LEU A 167 -2.44 10.90 9.37
C LEU A 167 -1.83 10.65 10.75
N ILE A 168 -0.50 10.49 10.85
CA ILE A 168 0.22 10.21 12.09
C ILE A 168 1.07 11.44 12.39
N ASP A 169 0.57 12.30 13.28
CA ASP A 169 1.22 13.56 13.65
C ASP A 169 1.98 13.48 14.98
N ASP A 170 1.71 12.47 15.81
CA ASP A 170 2.30 12.28 17.14
C ASP A 170 2.65 10.80 17.41
N ASP A 171 3.60 10.56 18.31
CA ASP A 171 4.05 9.23 18.76
C ASP A 171 2.96 8.41 19.46
N SER A 172 1.88 9.07 19.91
CA SER A 172 0.70 8.47 20.53
C SER A 172 -0.30 7.89 19.52
N MET A 173 -0.05 8.04 18.22
CA MET A 173 -0.89 7.52 17.15
C MET A 173 -0.46 6.14 16.66
N PHE A 174 -1.45 5.30 16.41
CA PHE A 174 -1.31 3.95 15.93
C PHE A 174 -2.12 3.77 14.66
N PHE A 175 -1.63 2.92 13.75
CA PHE A 175 -2.36 2.55 12.55
C PHE A 175 -2.33 1.05 12.31
N ARG A 176 -3.34 0.58 11.59
CA ARG A 176 -3.38 -0.77 11.02
C ARG A 176 -4.09 -0.74 9.68
N ILE A 177 -3.77 -1.74 8.86
CA ILE A 177 -4.45 -1.95 7.59
C ILE A 177 -5.22 -3.26 7.67
N GLU A 178 -6.49 -3.19 7.31
CA GLU A 178 -7.35 -4.34 7.13
C GLU A 178 -7.65 -4.52 5.65
N TRP A 179 -7.41 -5.72 5.15
CA TRP A 179 -7.69 -6.06 3.76
C TRP A 179 -9.08 -6.69 3.72
N SER A 180 -9.97 -6.16 2.87
CA SER A 180 -11.28 -6.76 2.71
C SER A 180 -11.11 -8.13 2.05
N ASN A 181 -11.56 -9.17 2.74
CA ASN A 181 -11.79 -10.47 2.13
C ASN A 181 -13.18 -10.42 1.50
N ALA A 182 -13.34 -10.92 0.28
CA ALA A 182 -14.62 -10.97 -0.43
C ALA A 182 -15.79 -11.65 0.32
N ASN A 183 -15.55 -12.18 1.53
CA ASN A 183 -16.51 -12.90 2.38
C ASN A 183 -16.68 -12.31 3.79
N SER A 184 -16.05 -11.18 4.16
CA SER A 184 -16.21 -10.62 5.51
C SER A 184 -17.43 -9.70 5.58
N ASN A 185 -18.61 -10.28 5.83
CA ASN A 185 -19.76 -9.54 6.36
C ASN A 185 -19.40 -8.97 7.74
N THR A 186 -18.71 -7.85 7.79
CA THR A 186 -18.57 -7.07 9.03
C THR A 186 -19.85 -6.26 9.18
N GLY A 187 -20.72 -6.72 10.09
CA GLY A 187 -21.99 -6.10 10.40
C GLY A 187 -21.82 -4.73 11.05
N ALA A 188 -21.63 -3.71 10.23
CA ALA A 188 -21.84 -2.30 10.53
C ALA A 188 -21.77 -1.60 9.18
N GLY A 189 -22.75 -0.76 8.83
CA GLY A 189 -22.95 -0.16 7.50
C GLY A 189 -21.85 0.81 7.02
N LEU A 190 -20.60 0.37 7.07
CA LEU A 190 -19.40 1.02 6.62
C LEU A 190 -19.24 0.67 5.15
N LYS A 191 -19.04 1.69 4.28
CA LYS A 191 -18.73 1.48 2.86
C LYS A 191 -17.62 0.41 2.76
N GLU A 192 -17.88 -0.65 2.01
CA GLU A 192 -16.97 -1.79 1.85
C GLU A 192 -15.87 -1.40 0.86
N GLY A 193 -14.71 -1.00 1.39
CA GLY A 193 -13.52 -0.72 0.59
C GLY A 193 -12.70 -1.99 0.38
N ASP A 194 -11.94 -2.04 -0.71
CA ASP A 194 -10.95 -3.11 -0.94
C ASP A 194 -9.90 -3.18 0.18
N LEU A 195 -9.62 -2.03 0.80
CA LEU A 195 -8.68 -1.86 1.90
C LEU A 195 -9.23 -0.83 2.90
N THR A 196 -9.06 -1.09 4.20
CA THR A 196 -9.37 -0.12 5.26
C THR A 196 -8.11 0.26 6.03
N LEU A 197 -7.76 1.55 6.04
CA LEU A 197 -6.74 2.12 6.89
C LEU A 197 -7.41 2.64 8.17
N PHE A 198 -7.08 2.01 9.30
CA PHE A 198 -7.47 2.50 10.62
C PHE A 198 -6.34 3.31 11.22
N VAL A 199 -6.68 4.46 11.77
CA VAL A 199 -5.78 5.33 12.51
C VAL A 199 -6.46 5.67 13.84
N THR A 200 -5.71 5.62 14.92
CA THR A 200 -6.23 5.91 16.24
C THR A 200 -5.18 6.56 17.11
N CYS A 201 -5.60 7.35 18.09
CA CYS A 201 -4.71 7.85 19.13
C CYS A 201 -4.94 7.12 20.45
N SER A 202 -3.88 6.93 21.24
CA SER A 202 -4.05 6.51 22.64
C SER A 202 -4.80 7.57 23.46
N THR A 203 -5.44 7.12 24.56
CA THR A 203 -6.16 7.99 25.50
C THR A 203 -5.25 9.08 26.04
N GLY A 204 -5.50 10.34 25.69
CA GLY A 204 -4.74 11.48 26.19
C GLY A 204 -4.33 12.54 25.16
N CYS A 205 -4.51 12.32 23.85
CA CYS A 205 -4.38 13.40 22.87
C CYS A 205 -5.48 14.43 23.10
N MET A 206 -5.10 15.55 23.71
CA MET A 206 -5.90 16.77 23.69
C MET A 206 -5.41 17.58 22.50
N ASP A 207 -6.00 17.41 21.33
CA ASP A 207 -6.02 18.49 20.33
C ASP A 207 -7.17 18.31 19.33
N GLU A 208 -7.75 19.44 18.93
CA GLU A 208 -8.70 19.55 17.84
C GLU A 208 -7.99 19.15 16.54
N PHE A 209 -8.25 17.93 16.06
CA PHE A 209 -7.72 17.48 14.77
C PHE A 209 -8.24 18.39 13.64
N GLU A 210 -7.34 19.11 12.98
CA GLU A 210 -7.64 19.87 11.77
C GLU A 210 -8.29 18.97 10.69
N PRO A 211 -9.19 19.52 9.85
CA PRO A 211 -9.77 18.76 8.75
C PRO A 211 -8.66 18.24 7.83
N LEU A 212 -8.70 16.93 7.53
CA LEU A 212 -7.80 16.30 6.57
C LEU A 212 -7.86 17.03 5.23
N ASP A 213 -6.74 17.66 4.86
CA ASP A 213 -6.67 18.48 3.66
C ASP A 213 -6.62 17.59 2.42
N ALA A 214 -7.65 17.67 1.57
CA ALA A 214 -7.74 16.91 0.32
C ALA A 214 -6.56 17.19 -0.65
N ARG A 215 -5.76 18.24 -0.38
CA ARG A 215 -4.57 18.59 -1.17
C ARG A 215 -3.44 17.56 -1.12
N PHE A 216 -3.34 16.74 -0.07
CA PHE A 216 -2.22 15.79 0.11
C PHE A 216 -2.20 14.62 -0.89
N LEU A 217 -3.25 14.44 -1.68
CA LEU A 217 -3.37 13.34 -2.65
C LEU A 217 -3.10 13.79 -4.09
N SER A 218 -2.70 15.05 -4.30
CA SER A 218 -2.61 15.67 -5.63
C SER A 218 -1.22 15.62 -6.29
N ASP A 219 -0.15 15.29 -5.56
CA ASP A 219 1.21 15.29 -6.12
C ASP A 219 1.64 13.88 -6.57
N GLY A 220 0.93 13.36 -7.59
CA GLY A 220 1.37 12.20 -8.38
C GLY A 220 0.29 11.20 -8.76
N ALA A 221 -0.88 11.27 -8.10
CA ALA A 221 -2.12 10.64 -8.55
C ALA A 221 -3.05 11.78 -8.99
N GLY A 222 -3.68 11.66 -10.17
CA GLY A 222 -4.61 12.68 -10.65
C GLY A 222 -5.66 13.03 -9.59
N HIS A 223 -6.08 14.30 -9.56
CA HIS A 223 -7.05 14.89 -8.64
C HIS A 223 -7.88 13.86 -7.85
N VAL A 224 -7.47 13.65 -6.60
CA VAL A 224 -8.15 12.72 -5.69
C VAL A 224 -8.99 13.55 -4.72
N GLU A 225 -10.30 13.43 -4.82
CA GLU A 225 -11.24 14.04 -3.88
C GLU A 225 -11.60 13.00 -2.81
N VAL A 226 -11.27 13.27 -1.54
CA VAL A 226 -11.70 12.42 -0.43
C VAL A 226 -13.06 12.90 0.03
N ASP A 227 -14.08 12.06 -0.17
CA ASP A 227 -15.41 12.29 0.38
C ASP A 227 -15.37 11.92 1.87
N PHE A 228 -15.19 12.93 2.72
CA PHE A 228 -15.35 12.78 4.17
C PHE A 228 -16.83 12.82 4.49
N GLY A 229 -17.37 11.69 4.96
CA GLY A 229 -18.75 11.63 5.43
C GLY A 229 -18.99 12.59 6.60
N GLU A 230 -20.25 12.98 6.80
CA GLU A 230 -20.65 13.84 7.93
C GLU A 230 -20.21 13.26 9.27
N TRP A 231 -19.84 14.16 10.19
CA TRP A 231 -19.50 13.85 11.58
C TRP A 231 -20.62 13.07 12.25
N ASN A 232 -20.38 11.79 12.56
CA ASN A 232 -21.33 11.01 13.34
C ASN A 232 -20.87 10.96 14.79
N THR A 233 -21.26 11.98 15.56
CA THR A 233 -21.06 12.01 17.02
C THR A 233 -22.07 11.07 17.67
N GLN A 234 -21.89 9.76 17.51
CA GLN A 234 -22.71 8.80 18.26
C GLN A 234 -22.18 8.72 19.70
N MET A 235 -22.85 9.48 20.57
CA MET A 235 -22.85 9.30 22.02
C MET A 235 -23.15 7.83 22.34
N TRP A 236 -22.26 7.20 23.09
CA TRP A 236 -22.60 6.00 23.83
C TRP A 236 -23.28 6.44 25.13
N ASP A 237 -24.61 6.25 25.22
CA ASP A 237 -25.35 6.24 26.49
C ASP A 237 -25.02 4.96 27.29
#